data_AF-A0A7W2TJ00-F1
#
_entry.id   AF-A0A7W2TJ00-F1
#
_cell.length_a   1.000
_cell.length_b   1.000
_cell.length_c   1.000
_cell.angle_alpha   90.00
_cell.angle_beta   90.00
_cell.angle_gamma   90.00
#
_symmetry.space_group_name_H-M   'P 1'
#
loop_
_entity.id
_entity.type
_entity.pdbx_description
1 polymer ?
#
loop_
_entity_poly.entity_id
_entity_poly.type
_entity_poly.pdbx_seq_one_letter_code
_entity_poly.pdbx_strand_id
1 'polypeptide(L)'
;MNKIAIKVSLFFLLLSIVGCQSAYYSAMEKVGKHKRDILIDRVETATESQEEAKEEFKNALEQFSALVNFDGGELQQQYEISNDHYHTSKVAAEDVTARINSIEAVAEALFNEWNSELEQFTNQSLKRQSQSRYNETQNRYTSVIESMRNAEKRMQPILDALKDNMLYLKHNLNARAIGELKTEYKLIEQDVERLINEMNNSINKSQTFIKSLKNP
;
A
#
# COMPACT_ATOMS: atom_id res chain seq x y z
N MET A 1 36.02 9.00 22.56
CA MET A 1 35.36 7.72 22.89
C MET A 1 33.86 7.69 22.55
N ASN A 2 33.14 8.82 22.44
CA ASN A 2 31.68 8.82 22.18
C ASN A 2 31.24 8.39 20.77
N LYS A 3 32.00 8.69 19.70
CA LYS A 3 31.55 8.37 18.33
C LYS A 3 31.57 6.86 18.00
N ILE A 4 32.45 6.10 18.65
CA ILE A 4 32.55 4.63 18.46
C ILE A 4 31.46 3.93 19.26
N ALA A 5 31.21 4.36 20.51
CA ALA A 5 30.11 3.83 21.33
C ALA A 5 28.73 4.09 20.70
N ILE A 6 28.51 5.26 20.10
CA ILE A 6 27.28 5.58 19.36
C ILE A 6 27.13 4.69 18.13
N LYS A 7 28.20 4.47 17.35
CA LYS A 7 28.16 3.57 16.17
C LYS A 7 27.90 2.11 16.55
N VAL A 8 28.50 1.63 17.65
CA VAL A 8 28.28 0.27 18.16
C VAL A 8 26.84 0.11 18.69
N SER A 9 26.30 1.13 19.37
CA SER A 9 24.92 1.14 19.86
C SER A 9 23.89 1.19 18.73
N LEU A 10 24.17 1.94 17.65
CA LEU A 10 23.32 1.97 16.45
C LEU A 10 23.34 0.63 15.70
N PHE A 11 24.51 -0.02 15.64
CA PHE A 11 24.68 -1.34 15.03
C PHE A 11 23.94 -2.44 15.80
N PHE A 12 23.97 -2.38 17.14
CA PHE A 12 23.21 -3.32 17.99
C PHE A 12 21.70 -3.13 17.88
N LEU A 13 21.22 -1.90 17.70
CA LEU A 13 19.79 -1.60 17.50
C LEU A 13 19.28 -2.09 16.14
N LEU A 14 20.11 -2.07 15.10
CA LEU A 14 19.79 -2.63 13.79
C LEU A 14 19.73 -4.17 13.83
N LEU A 15 20.61 -4.82 14.60
CA LEU A 15 20.62 -6.28 14.77
C LEU A 15 19.40 -6.81 15.54
N SER A 16 18.88 -6.06 16.51
CA SER A 16 17.71 -6.49 17.29
C SER A 16 16.40 -6.42 16.50
N ILE A 17 16.27 -5.52 15.52
CA ILE A 17 15.06 -5.44 14.68
C ILE A 17 14.95 -6.65 13.74
N VAL A 18 16.07 -7.13 13.18
CA VAL A 18 16.09 -8.32 12.30
C VAL A 18 15.75 -9.60 13.08
N GLY A 19 16.25 -9.74 14.32
CA GLY A 19 15.98 -10.90 15.18
C GLY A 19 14.53 -11.01 15.68
N CYS A 20 13.80 -9.89 15.78
CA CYS A 20 12.39 -9.90 16.18
C CYS A 20 11.48 -10.52 15.12
N GLN A 21 11.74 -10.27 13.83
CA GLN A 21 10.94 -10.85 12.76
C GLN A 21 11.19 -12.36 12.61
N SER A 22 12.44 -12.80 12.69
CA SER A 22 12.75 -14.25 12.66
C SER A 22 12.10 -14.98 13.83
N ALA A 23 12.18 -14.43 15.05
CA ALA A 23 11.53 -15.01 16.22
C ALA A 23 9.99 -15.05 16.10
N TYR A 24 9.38 -14.00 15.52
CA TYR A 24 7.94 -13.96 15.25
C TYR A 24 7.51 -15.06 14.28
N TYR A 25 8.17 -15.19 13.11
CA TYR A 25 7.80 -16.23 12.14
C TYR A 25 8.07 -17.64 12.65
N SER A 26 9.18 -17.87 13.37
CA SER A 26 9.45 -19.16 14.01
C SER A 26 8.43 -19.52 15.11
N ALA A 27 7.87 -18.53 15.82
CA ALA A 27 6.77 -18.77 16.76
C ALA A 27 5.46 -19.14 16.03
N MET A 28 5.18 -18.49 14.91
CA MET A 28 4.02 -18.78 14.07
C MET A 28 4.07 -20.18 13.43
N GLU A 29 5.25 -20.64 13.04
CA GLU A 29 5.45 -22.01 12.53
C GLU A 29 5.21 -23.07 13.60
N LYS A 30 5.59 -22.80 14.86
CA LYS A 30 5.31 -23.70 15.98
C LYS A 30 3.81 -23.88 16.27
N VAL A 31 2.98 -22.92 15.85
CA VAL A 31 1.52 -23.01 15.92
C VAL A 31 0.88 -23.37 14.57
N GLY A 32 1.67 -23.83 13.60
CA GLY A 32 1.21 -24.40 12.33
C GLY A 32 0.93 -23.39 11.22
N LYS A 33 1.28 -22.10 11.36
CA LYS A 33 1.18 -21.12 10.27
C LYS A 33 2.54 -20.97 9.57
N HIS A 34 2.61 -21.38 8.31
CA HIS A 34 3.83 -21.20 7.51
C HIS A 34 3.92 -19.79 6.93
N LYS A 35 5.14 -19.31 6.64
CA LYS A 35 5.36 -17.98 6.04
C LYS A 35 4.57 -17.76 4.75
N ARG A 36 4.33 -18.82 3.96
CA ARG A 36 3.47 -18.78 2.78
C ARG A 36 2.03 -18.40 3.12
N ASP A 37 1.47 -18.97 4.18
CA ASP A 37 0.08 -18.70 4.56
C ASP A 37 -0.05 -17.29 5.15
N ILE A 38 0.98 -16.82 5.85
CA ILE A 38 1.09 -15.42 6.29
C ILE A 38 1.20 -14.48 5.08
N LEU A 39 1.95 -14.86 4.03
CA LEU A 39 2.07 -14.05 2.81
C LEU A 39 0.71 -13.92 2.11
N ILE A 40 -0.04 -15.02 2.00
CA ILE A 40 -1.39 -15.02 1.44
C ILE A 40 -2.29 -14.04 2.21
N ASP A 41 -2.35 -14.17 3.54
CA ASP A 41 -3.15 -13.32 4.43
C ASP A 41 -2.80 -11.83 4.25
N ARG A 42 -1.50 -11.49 4.22
CA ARG A 42 -1.06 -10.09 4.02
C ARG A 42 -1.44 -9.55 2.65
N VAL A 43 -1.38 -10.36 1.59
CA VAL A 43 -1.80 -9.95 0.24
C VAL A 43 -3.33 -9.78 0.18
N GLU A 44 -4.10 -10.62 0.87
CA GLU A 44 -5.55 -10.47 1.00
C GLU A 44 -5.91 -9.17 1.73
N THR A 45 -5.32 -8.89 2.89
CA THR A 45 -5.57 -7.63 3.62
C THR A 45 -5.10 -6.40 2.84
N ALA A 46 -3.98 -6.47 2.12
CA ALA A 46 -3.58 -5.35 1.26
C ALA A 46 -4.58 -5.12 0.11
N THR A 47 -5.13 -6.20 -0.45
CA THR A 47 -6.18 -6.11 -1.48
C THR A 47 -7.42 -5.41 -0.92
N GLU A 48 -7.84 -5.75 0.29
CA GLU A 48 -8.95 -5.07 0.99
C GLU A 48 -8.64 -3.59 1.23
N SER A 49 -7.44 -3.24 1.71
CA SER A 49 -7.04 -1.84 1.90
C SER A 49 -7.03 -1.02 0.59
N GLN A 50 -6.69 -1.66 -0.55
CA GLN A 50 -6.73 -1.00 -1.86
C GLN A 50 -8.17 -0.76 -2.32
N GLU A 51 -9.10 -1.67 -2.01
CA GLU A 51 -10.54 -1.47 -2.25
C GLU A 51 -11.10 -0.34 -1.39
N GLU A 52 -10.77 -0.29 -0.10
CA GLU A 52 -11.17 0.78 0.81
C GLU A 52 -10.62 2.14 0.35
N ALA A 53 -9.33 2.23 0.05
CA ALA A 53 -8.71 3.45 -0.46
C ALA A 53 -9.36 3.92 -1.77
N LYS A 54 -9.69 3.00 -2.68
CA LYS A 54 -10.40 3.33 -3.92
C LYS A 54 -11.72 4.04 -3.65
N GLU A 55 -12.51 3.54 -2.70
CA GLU A 55 -13.79 4.15 -2.35
C GLU A 55 -13.59 5.50 -1.64
N GLU A 56 -12.61 5.64 -0.77
CA GLU A 56 -12.30 6.93 -0.12
C GLU A 56 -11.90 8.01 -1.13
N PHE A 57 -11.05 7.70 -2.11
CA PHE A 57 -10.66 8.65 -3.15
C PHE A 57 -11.84 9.02 -4.07
N LYS A 58 -12.76 8.09 -4.34
CA LYS A 58 -14.01 8.39 -5.07
C LYS A 58 -14.91 9.32 -4.27
N ASN A 59 -15.11 9.02 -2.99
CA ASN A 59 -15.94 9.83 -2.10
C ASN A 59 -15.36 11.25 -1.97
N ALA A 60 -14.03 11.37 -1.80
CA ALA A 60 -13.36 12.67 -1.78
C ALA A 60 -13.55 13.44 -3.08
N LEU A 61 -13.46 12.79 -4.24
CA LEU A 61 -13.72 13.41 -5.53
C LEU A 61 -15.19 13.86 -5.66
N GLU A 62 -16.15 13.04 -5.23
CA GLU A 62 -17.58 13.36 -5.25
C GLU A 62 -17.89 14.59 -4.39
N GLN A 63 -17.39 14.62 -3.15
CA GLN A 63 -17.61 15.77 -2.26
C GLN A 63 -16.91 17.01 -2.77
N PHE A 64 -15.71 16.87 -3.33
CA PHE A 64 -15.03 17.97 -3.98
C PHE A 64 -15.80 18.49 -5.20
N SER A 65 -16.42 17.60 -5.99
CA SER A 65 -17.33 17.96 -7.08
C SER A 65 -18.54 18.76 -6.59
N ALA A 66 -19.17 18.32 -5.50
CA ALA A 66 -20.31 19.00 -4.89
C ALA A 66 -19.93 20.42 -4.41
N LEU A 67 -18.73 20.57 -3.83
CA LEU A 67 -18.19 21.85 -3.41
C LEU A 67 -17.94 22.80 -4.58
N VAL A 68 -17.38 22.33 -5.69
CA VAL A 68 -17.05 23.19 -6.85
C VAL A 68 -18.24 23.55 -7.75
N ASN A 69 -19.31 22.76 -7.69
CA ASN A 69 -20.55 22.99 -8.45
C ASN A 69 -21.65 23.68 -7.63
N PHE A 70 -21.29 24.25 -6.48
CA PHE A 70 -22.24 24.82 -5.54
C PHE A 70 -22.83 26.16 -6.01
N ASP A 71 -24.16 26.24 -6.08
CA ASP A 71 -24.93 27.42 -6.55
C ASP A 71 -25.76 28.12 -5.43
N GLY A 72 -25.36 27.97 -4.16
CA GLY A 72 -25.91 28.74 -3.01
C GLY A 72 -26.30 27.89 -1.79
N GLY A 73 -26.20 28.47 -0.59
CA GLY A 73 -26.42 27.80 0.73
C GLY A 73 -25.17 27.72 1.61
N GLU A 74 -25.08 26.67 2.46
CA GLU A 74 -24.03 26.43 3.47
C GLU A 74 -22.67 25.97 2.89
N LEU A 75 -21.93 26.86 2.23
CA LEU A 75 -20.56 26.61 1.72
C LEU A 75 -19.61 26.03 2.79
N GLN A 76 -19.76 26.49 4.03
CA GLN A 76 -18.93 26.05 5.15
C GLN A 76 -19.11 24.56 5.43
N GLN A 77 -20.35 24.06 5.38
CA GLN A 77 -20.65 22.65 5.59
C GLN A 77 -20.03 21.78 4.49
N GLN A 78 -20.12 22.19 3.23
CA GLN A 78 -19.53 21.45 2.10
C GLN A 78 -18.00 21.43 2.17
N TYR A 79 -17.40 22.54 2.61
CA TYR A 79 -15.96 22.59 2.88
C TYR A 79 -15.56 21.59 3.98
N GLU A 80 -16.28 21.57 5.11
CA GLU A 80 -16.00 20.66 6.23
C GLU A 80 -16.09 19.20 5.81
N ILE A 81 -17.16 18.81 5.10
CA ILE A 81 -17.32 17.45 4.55
C ILE A 81 -16.17 17.10 3.61
N SER A 82 -15.83 17.99 2.67
CA SER A 82 -14.72 17.75 1.72
C SER A 82 -13.38 17.61 2.44
N ASN A 83 -13.14 18.41 3.47
CA ASN A 83 -11.92 18.35 4.27
C ASN A 83 -11.83 17.03 5.07
N ASP A 84 -12.96 16.53 5.59
CA ASP A 84 -13.00 15.24 6.27
C ASP A 84 -12.68 14.09 5.32
N HIS A 85 -13.24 14.08 4.11
CA HIS A 85 -12.92 13.05 3.11
C HIS A 85 -11.47 13.13 2.61
N TYR A 86 -10.86 14.32 2.56
CA TYR A 86 -9.42 14.45 2.37
C TYR A 86 -8.64 13.71 3.48
N HIS A 87 -9.03 13.90 4.75
CA HIS A 87 -8.37 13.23 5.87
C HIS A 87 -8.55 11.71 5.84
N THR A 88 -9.75 11.22 5.52
CA THR A 88 -9.99 9.78 5.42
C THR A 88 -9.21 9.16 4.25
N SER A 89 -9.15 9.84 3.10
CA SER A 89 -8.32 9.42 1.96
C SER A 89 -6.83 9.32 2.32
N LYS A 90 -6.35 10.27 3.13
CA LYS A 90 -4.97 10.25 3.63
C LYS A 90 -4.70 9.04 4.52
N VAL A 91 -5.61 8.74 5.46
CA VAL A 91 -5.48 7.56 6.34
C VAL A 91 -5.51 6.27 5.52
N ALA A 92 -6.39 6.17 4.54
CA ALA A 92 -6.45 5.00 3.66
C ALA A 92 -5.15 4.82 2.87
N ALA A 93 -4.55 5.90 2.37
CA ALA A 93 -3.25 5.83 1.69
C ALA A 93 -2.11 5.38 2.63
N GLU A 94 -2.12 5.81 3.88
CA GLU A 94 -1.17 5.37 4.91
C GLU A 94 -1.34 3.88 5.24
N ASP A 95 -2.57 3.36 5.34
CA ASP A 95 -2.80 1.92 5.55
C ASP A 95 -2.31 1.10 4.35
N VAL A 96 -2.64 1.50 3.11
CA VAL A 96 -2.12 0.84 1.89
C VAL A 96 -0.58 0.75 1.94
N THR A 97 0.09 1.86 2.26
CA THR A 97 1.56 1.90 2.42
C THR A 97 2.05 0.87 3.45
N ALA A 98 1.41 0.83 4.62
CA ALA A 98 1.75 -0.09 5.70
C ALA A 98 1.53 -1.56 5.32
N ARG A 99 0.46 -1.88 4.59
CA ARG A 99 0.17 -3.23 4.10
C ARG A 99 1.20 -3.70 3.08
N ILE A 100 1.59 -2.84 2.15
CA ILE A 100 2.63 -3.16 1.16
C ILE A 100 3.97 -3.44 1.85
N ASN A 101 4.39 -2.60 2.80
CA ASN A 101 5.60 -2.84 3.60
C ASN A 101 5.54 -4.18 4.35
N SER A 102 4.37 -4.53 4.89
CA SER A 102 4.15 -5.78 5.60
C SER A 102 4.31 -7.00 4.66
N ILE A 103 3.79 -6.92 3.44
CA ILE A 103 3.98 -7.98 2.44
C ILE A 103 5.46 -8.18 2.13
N GLU A 104 6.19 -7.10 1.86
CA GLU A 104 7.63 -7.14 1.54
C GLU A 104 8.43 -7.85 2.63
N ALA A 105 8.16 -7.55 3.90
CA ALA A 105 8.85 -8.16 5.03
C ALA A 105 8.63 -9.68 5.15
N VAL A 106 7.44 -10.21 4.83
CA VAL A 106 7.21 -11.67 4.83
C VAL A 106 7.82 -12.31 3.60
N ALA A 107 7.67 -11.67 2.44
CA ALA A 107 8.21 -12.21 1.20
C ALA A 107 9.73 -12.34 1.28
N GLU A 108 10.43 -11.33 1.79
CA GLU A 108 11.88 -11.39 2.04
C GLU A 108 12.25 -12.56 2.95
N ALA A 109 11.56 -12.72 4.09
CA ALA A 109 11.82 -13.82 5.01
C ALA A 109 11.58 -15.20 4.37
N LEU A 110 10.49 -15.34 3.60
CA LEU A 110 10.14 -16.57 2.89
C LEU A 110 11.18 -16.92 1.82
N PHE A 111 11.54 -15.98 0.97
CA PHE A 111 12.48 -16.23 -0.13
C PHE A 111 13.90 -16.46 0.37
N ASN A 112 14.32 -15.79 1.45
CA ASN A 112 15.63 -16.04 2.06
C ASN A 112 15.74 -17.45 2.64
N GLU A 113 14.70 -17.90 3.37
CA GLU A 113 14.65 -19.25 3.91
C GLU A 113 14.63 -20.30 2.79
N TRP A 114 13.72 -20.16 1.83
CA TRP A 114 13.59 -21.12 0.73
C TRP A 114 14.91 -21.23 -0.07
N ASN A 115 15.57 -20.10 -0.37
CA ASN A 115 16.86 -20.12 -1.04
C ASN A 115 17.95 -20.82 -0.22
N SER A 116 17.96 -20.67 1.11
CA SER A 116 18.90 -21.39 1.97
C SER A 116 18.61 -22.90 2.01
N GLU A 117 17.35 -23.31 1.93
CA GLU A 117 16.96 -24.73 1.91
C GLU A 117 17.27 -25.41 0.57
N LEU A 118 17.29 -24.66 -0.54
CA LEU A 118 17.71 -25.16 -1.86
C LEU A 118 19.13 -25.76 -1.82
N GLU A 119 20.01 -25.25 -0.97
CA GLU A 119 21.38 -25.75 -0.80
C GLU A 119 21.47 -27.01 0.07
N GLN A 120 20.41 -27.37 0.77
CA GLN A 120 20.37 -28.56 1.65
C GLN A 120 19.89 -29.81 0.92
N PHE A 121 19.33 -29.67 -0.29
CA PHE A 121 18.86 -30.82 -1.07
C PHE A 121 20.01 -31.72 -1.52
N THR A 122 19.93 -32.99 -1.15
CA THR A 122 20.81 -34.05 -1.68
C THR A 122 20.29 -34.61 -3.01
N ASN A 123 18.95 -34.66 -3.19
CA ASN A 123 18.32 -35.12 -4.42
C ASN A 123 18.25 -33.99 -5.46
N GLN A 124 19.04 -34.12 -6.53
CA GLN A 124 19.14 -33.11 -7.60
C GLN A 124 17.85 -32.88 -8.39
N SER A 125 17.01 -33.92 -8.55
CA SER A 125 15.71 -33.77 -9.22
C SER A 125 14.76 -32.92 -8.38
N LEU A 126 14.71 -33.16 -7.07
CA LEU A 126 13.89 -32.37 -6.14
C LEU A 126 14.43 -30.94 -6.00
N LYS A 127 15.76 -30.74 -5.97
CA LYS A 127 16.38 -29.40 -5.97
C LYS A 127 15.91 -28.58 -7.18
N ARG A 128 15.99 -29.14 -8.39
CA ARG A 128 15.56 -28.46 -9.62
C ARG A 128 14.07 -28.10 -9.61
N GLN A 129 13.22 -29.00 -9.14
CA GLN A 129 11.77 -28.75 -9.03
C GLN A 129 11.48 -27.61 -8.03
N SER A 130 12.13 -27.64 -6.86
CA SER A 130 12.02 -26.60 -5.84
C SER A 130 12.51 -25.24 -6.37
N GLN A 131 13.66 -25.21 -7.06
CA GLN A 131 14.20 -23.99 -7.67
C GLN A 131 13.27 -23.40 -8.72
N SER A 132 12.63 -24.25 -9.55
CA SER A 132 11.66 -23.78 -10.55
C SER A 132 10.47 -23.10 -9.89
N ARG A 133 9.94 -23.69 -8.81
CA ARG A 133 8.82 -23.13 -8.03
C ARG A 133 9.21 -21.85 -7.32
N TYR A 134 10.44 -21.76 -6.78
CA TYR A 134 10.98 -20.56 -6.19
C TYR A 134 11.02 -19.41 -7.20
N ASN A 135 11.64 -19.63 -8.36
CA ASN A 135 11.76 -18.63 -9.42
C ASN A 135 10.39 -18.16 -9.93
N GLU A 136 9.46 -19.09 -10.16
CA GLU A 136 8.10 -18.76 -10.59
C GLU A 136 7.37 -17.90 -9.55
N THR A 137 7.43 -18.31 -8.29
CA THR A 137 6.78 -17.63 -7.18
C THR A 137 7.34 -16.21 -6.99
N GLN A 138 8.67 -16.07 -7.05
CA GLN A 138 9.35 -14.80 -6.94
C GLN A 138 8.97 -13.85 -8.09
N ASN A 139 8.93 -14.34 -9.33
CA ASN A 139 8.54 -13.51 -10.48
C ASN A 139 7.08 -13.02 -10.36
N ARG A 140 6.16 -13.88 -9.92
CA ARG A 140 4.76 -13.50 -9.70
C ARG A 140 4.64 -12.47 -8.57
N TYR A 141 5.36 -12.70 -7.47
CA TYR A 141 5.43 -11.77 -6.34
C TYR A 141 5.93 -10.38 -6.77
N THR A 142 7.03 -10.29 -7.52
CA THR A 142 7.58 -9.02 -8.01
C THR A 142 6.55 -8.24 -8.83
N SER A 143 5.82 -8.91 -9.72
CA SER A 143 4.77 -8.27 -10.52
C SER A 143 3.62 -7.69 -9.68
N VAL A 144 3.26 -8.34 -8.57
CA VAL A 144 2.25 -7.87 -7.61
C VAL A 144 2.76 -6.64 -6.88
N ILE A 145 3.94 -6.73 -6.24
CA ILE A 145 4.45 -5.66 -5.39
C ILE A 145 4.73 -4.38 -6.17
N GLU A 146 5.27 -4.49 -7.39
CA GLU A 146 5.45 -3.35 -8.29
C GLU A 146 4.12 -2.68 -8.63
N SER A 147 3.06 -3.46 -8.87
CA SER A 147 1.73 -2.92 -9.16
C SER A 147 1.14 -2.19 -7.95
N MET A 148 1.30 -2.75 -6.75
CA MET A 148 0.85 -2.11 -5.52
C MET A 148 1.57 -0.78 -5.28
N ARG A 149 2.90 -0.76 -5.44
CA ARG A 149 3.72 0.46 -5.32
C ARG A 149 3.39 1.51 -6.38
N ASN A 150 2.99 1.09 -7.59
CA ASN A 150 2.56 2.03 -8.63
C ASN A 150 1.22 2.68 -8.28
N ALA A 151 0.25 1.91 -7.77
CA ALA A 151 -1.00 2.47 -7.25
C ALA A 151 -0.74 3.41 -6.07
N GLU A 152 0.12 3.01 -5.12
CA GLU A 152 0.50 3.82 -3.96
C GLU A 152 1.08 5.19 -4.35
N LYS A 153 2.03 5.22 -5.28
CA LYS A 153 2.67 6.45 -5.76
C LYS A 153 1.69 7.46 -6.37
N ARG A 154 0.54 6.99 -6.88
CA ARG A 154 -0.50 7.85 -7.46
C ARG A 154 -1.40 8.52 -6.42
N MET A 155 -1.45 8.00 -5.19
CA MET A 155 -2.25 8.57 -4.12
C MET A 155 -1.72 9.93 -3.67
N GLN A 156 -0.40 10.08 -3.54
CA GLN A 156 0.20 11.29 -2.96
C GLN A 156 -0.09 12.58 -3.75
N PRO A 157 0.06 12.63 -5.10
CA PRO A 157 -0.27 13.84 -5.86
C PRO A 157 -1.74 14.27 -5.71
N ILE A 158 -2.67 13.32 -5.60
CA ILE A 158 -4.09 13.60 -5.39
C ILE A 158 -4.31 14.19 -4.00
N LEU A 159 -3.69 13.60 -2.97
CA LEU A 159 -3.77 14.12 -1.59
C LEU A 159 -3.18 15.52 -1.47
N ASP A 160 -2.06 15.79 -2.16
CA ASP A 160 -1.44 17.12 -2.18
C ASP A 160 -2.37 18.14 -2.83
N ALA A 161 -2.96 17.80 -3.98
CA ALA A 161 -3.93 18.66 -4.66
C ALA A 161 -5.16 18.93 -3.78
N LEU A 162 -5.79 17.89 -3.21
CA LEU A 162 -6.92 18.06 -2.29
C LEU A 162 -6.57 18.95 -1.09
N LYS A 163 -5.40 18.71 -0.47
CA LYS A 163 -4.91 19.51 0.65
C LYS A 163 -4.74 20.98 0.27
N ASP A 164 -4.12 21.27 -0.86
CA ASP A 164 -3.86 22.65 -1.30
C ASP A 164 -5.18 23.38 -1.57
N ASN A 165 -6.16 22.70 -2.16
CA ASN A 165 -7.52 23.22 -2.33
C ASN A 165 -8.20 23.50 -0.97
N MET A 166 -8.10 22.59 0.01
CA MET A 166 -8.67 22.81 1.34
C MET A 166 -7.99 23.96 2.10
N LEU A 167 -6.67 24.09 1.98
CA LEU A 167 -5.92 25.20 2.59
C LEU A 167 -6.29 26.54 1.96
N TYR A 168 -6.47 26.57 0.63
CA TYR A 168 -6.89 27.78 -0.08
C TYR A 168 -8.28 28.23 0.39
N LEU A 169 -9.25 27.31 0.44
CA LEU A 169 -10.62 27.63 0.83
C LEU A 169 -10.75 28.04 2.30
N LYS A 170 -9.93 27.47 3.19
CA LYS A 170 -9.98 27.77 4.63
C LYS A 170 -9.99 29.26 4.98
N HIS A 171 -9.31 30.08 4.18
CA HIS A 171 -9.20 31.52 4.39
C HIS A 171 -9.95 32.36 3.35
N ASN A 172 -10.44 31.73 2.29
CA ASN A 172 -10.99 32.41 1.12
C ASN A 172 -12.36 31.85 0.73
N LEU A 173 -13.11 31.25 1.67
CA LEU A 173 -14.36 30.57 1.36
C LEU A 173 -15.43 31.54 0.84
N ASN A 174 -15.56 31.61 -0.48
CA ASN A 174 -16.53 32.43 -1.19
C ASN A 174 -16.70 31.92 -2.64
N ALA A 175 -17.74 32.39 -3.32
CA ALA A 175 -18.08 31.94 -4.68
C ALA A 175 -16.97 32.16 -5.71
N ARG A 176 -16.14 33.20 -5.54
CA ARG A 176 -15.00 33.45 -6.45
C ARG A 176 -13.93 32.38 -6.28
N ALA A 177 -13.51 32.09 -5.04
CA ALA A 177 -12.52 31.07 -4.76
C ALA A 177 -12.97 29.68 -5.25
N ILE A 178 -14.26 29.35 -5.09
CA ILE A 178 -14.86 28.11 -5.62
C ILE A 178 -14.76 28.04 -7.15
N GLY A 179 -14.99 29.15 -7.85
CA GLY A 179 -14.84 29.22 -9.31
C GLY A 179 -13.41 28.93 -9.79
N GLU A 180 -12.39 29.31 -9.01
CA GLU A 180 -10.99 29.06 -9.33
C GLU A 180 -10.62 27.57 -9.21
N LEU A 181 -11.32 26.80 -8.36
CA LEU A 181 -11.06 25.37 -8.15
C LEU A 181 -11.63 24.46 -9.26
N LYS A 182 -12.47 24.97 -10.16
CA LYS A 182 -13.05 24.16 -11.25
C LYS A 182 -11.99 23.58 -12.19
N THR A 183 -10.86 24.27 -12.36
CA THR A 183 -9.73 23.77 -13.15
C THR A 183 -8.99 22.67 -12.40
N GLU A 184 -8.74 22.87 -11.10
CA GLU A 184 -8.08 21.89 -10.23
C GLU A 184 -8.90 20.60 -10.11
N TYR A 185 -10.23 20.71 -9.97
CA TYR A 185 -11.15 19.58 -9.95
C TYR A 185 -10.94 18.64 -11.15
N LYS A 186 -10.83 19.17 -12.37
CA LYS A 186 -10.65 18.34 -13.57
C LYS A 186 -9.33 17.57 -13.57
N LEU A 187 -8.28 18.14 -12.98
CA LEU A 187 -6.99 17.45 -12.85
C LEU A 187 -7.09 16.34 -11.81
N ILE A 188 -7.69 16.63 -10.66
CA ILE A 188 -7.90 15.66 -9.58
C ILE A 188 -8.80 14.51 -10.06
N GLU A 189 -9.89 14.79 -10.77
CA GLU A 189 -10.79 13.80 -11.37
C GLU A 189 -10.01 12.80 -12.25
N GLN A 190 -9.18 13.31 -13.16
CA GLN A 190 -8.37 12.46 -14.03
C GLN A 190 -7.32 11.64 -13.27
N ASP A 191 -6.72 12.19 -12.21
CA ASP A 191 -5.77 11.44 -11.39
C ASP A 191 -6.45 10.35 -10.57
N VAL A 192 -7.65 10.61 -10.03
CA VAL A 192 -8.46 9.61 -9.31
C VAL A 192 -8.89 8.49 -10.25
N GLU A 193 -9.33 8.78 -11.48
CA GLU A 193 -9.62 7.76 -12.48
C GLU A 193 -8.41 6.87 -12.80
N ARG A 194 -7.22 7.49 -12.93
CA ARG A 194 -5.96 6.74 -13.12
C ARG A 194 -5.65 5.87 -11.90
N LEU A 195 -5.80 6.40 -10.69
CA LEU A 195 -5.58 5.66 -9.45
C LEU A 195 -6.50 4.43 -9.36
N ILE A 196 -7.79 4.59 -9.64
CA ILE A 196 -8.79 3.51 -9.64
C ILE A 196 -8.37 2.38 -10.58
N ASN A 197 -7.93 2.73 -11.80
CA ASN A 197 -7.49 1.74 -12.78
C ASN A 197 -6.25 0.95 -12.32
N GLU A 198 -5.31 1.62 -11.65
CA GLU A 198 -4.08 1.01 -11.16
C GLU A 198 -4.32 0.12 -9.93
N MET A 199 -5.23 0.55 -9.04
CA MET A 199 -5.72 -0.28 -7.95
C MET A 199 -6.40 -1.54 -8.47
N ASN A 200 -7.32 -1.42 -9.45
CA ASN A 200 -7.96 -2.59 -10.06
C ASN A 200 -6.94 -3.56 -10.70
N ASN A 201 -5.89 -3.04 -11.36
CA ASN A 201 -4.81 -3.87 -11.89
C ASN A 201 -4.06 -4.61 -10.77
N SER A 202 -3.67 -3.88 -9.72
CA SER A 202 -2.99 -4.43 -8.53
C SER A 202 -3.81 -5.52 -7.84
N ILE A 203 -5.11 -5.28 -7.64
CA ILE A 203 -6.05 -6.23 -7.03
C ILE A 203 -6.15 -7.51 -7.88
N ASN A 204 -6.28 -7.39 -9.20
CA ASN A 204 -6.34 -8.55 -10.09
C ASN A 204 -5.06 -9.39 -10.02
N LYS A 205 -3.88 -8.75 -10.06
CA LYS A 205 -2.60 -9.46 -9.91
C LYS A 205 -2.48 -10.16 -8.57
N SER A 206 -2.92 -9.51 -7.49
CA SER A 206 -2.92 -10.06 -6.13
C SER A 206 -3.77 -11.32 -6.04
N GLN A 207 -4.99 -11.29 -6.59
CA GLN A 207 -5.87 -12.45 -6.65
C GLN A 207 -5.26 -13.61 -7.44
N THR A 208 -4.60 -13.33 -8.57
CA THR A 208 -3.88 -14.36 -9.35
C THR A 208 -2.73 -14.96 -8.57
N PHE A 209 -1.96 -14.13 -7.85
CA PHE A 209 -0.85 -14.59 -7.03
C PHE A 209 -1.32 -15.47 -5.86
N ILE A 210 -2.34 -15.02 -5.11
CA ILE A 210 -2.96 -15.81 -4.04
C ILE A 210 -3.43 -17.17 -4.56
N LYS A 211 -4.11 -17.21 -5.71
CA LYS A 211 -4.56 -18.47 -6.34
C LYS A 211 -3.39 -19.39 -6.66
N SER A 212 -2.27 -18.85 -7.15
CA SER A 212 -1.06 -19.65 -7.45
C SER A 212 -0.39 -20.23 -6.20
N LEU A 213 -0.50 -19.55 -5.05
CA LEU A 213 0.05 -20.05 -3.78
C LEU A 213 -0.86 -21.10 -3.11
N LYS A 214 -2.18 -20.95 -3.27
CA LYS A 214 -3.19 -21.89 -2.73
C LYS A 214 -3.24 -23.20 -3.53
N ASN A 215 -3.00 -23.14 -4.84
CA ASN A 215 -2.99 -24.30 -5.75
C ASN A 215 -1.64 -24.42 -6.47
N PRO A 216 -0.55 -24.77 -5.75
CA PRO A 216 0.81 -24.78 -6.27
C PRO A 216 1.11 -25.94 -7.22
#